data_AF-A0A812U2P3-F1
#
_entry.id   AF-A0A812U2P3-F1
#
_cell.length_a   1.000
_cell.length_b   1.000
_cell.length_c   1.000
_cell.angle_alpha   90.00
_cell.angle_beta   90.00
_cell.angle_gamma   90.00
#
_symmetry.space_group_name_H-M   'P 1'
#
loop_
_entity.id
_entity.type
_entity.pdbx_description
1 polymer ?
#
loop_
_entity_poly.entity_id
_entity_poly.type
_entity_poly.pdbx_seq_one_letter_code
_entity_poly.pdbx_strand_id
1 'polypeptide(L)'
;MNPPTFYSICTSNWKHEGPKYSIHLGESCGGGWNQVKGGLWRAYASQKPGTKAVSWCDNEKHWTQIFVKGTACPGNWQGLKWLHGGTFFANEGSSFCVGTRKGQSEETSFSKALPQKTCEGDGFKQELSFSPVDPAEPTASLSVCVGQDRTRERTKISMQADCDTGDLIAVARFGARQAANHAVGDRLFCVESVGENDVFREKGKCTSKLKFELALPVKADESMLSDPQILHRRPRFCTGFRKSKVVTGVDQQCDSLESVTLDFEAAGLLEIAISTKSATGEAPLLPGIIGTMPVVPQSRLP
;
A
#
# COMPACT_ATOMS: atom_id res chain seq x y z
N MET A 1 -1.94 8.66 -9.09
CA MET A 1 -0.91 7.69 -9.56
C MET A 1 -0.85 6.52 -8.59
N ASN A 2 -0.68 5.28 -9.06
CA ASN A 2 -0.54 4.12 -8.15
C ASN A 2 0.80 4.21 -7.40
N PRO A 3 0.81 4.13 -6.05
CA PRO A 3 2.04 4.16 -5.27
C PRO A 3 2.89 2.89 -5.53
N PRO A 4 4.20 2.91 -5.22
CA PRO A 4 5.02 1.70 -5.24
C PRO A 4 4.46 0.65 -4.27
N THR A 5 4.40 -0.61 -4.72
CA THR A 5 3.96 -1.76 -3.93
C THR A 5 5.16 -2.56 -3.46
N PHE A 6 4.98 -3.34 -2.39
CA PHE A 6 6.01 -4.23 -1.89
C PHE A 6 6.17 -5.48 -2.75
N TYR A 7 7.41 -5.93 -2.86
CA TYR A 7 7.80 -7.20 -3.46
C TYR A 7 8.87 -7.85 -2.59
N SER A 8 8.88 -9.18 -2.57
CA SER A 8 9.79 -9.98 -1.76
C SER A 8 10.50 -11.05 -2.58
N ILE A 9 11.81 -11.21 -2.39
CA ILE A 9 12.59 -12.32 -2.91
C ILE A 9 12.42 -13.45 -1.92
N CYS A 10 11.89 -14.54 -2.44
CA CYS A 10 11.59 -15.75 -1.74
C CYS A 10 12.54 -16.85 -2.20
N THR A 11 12.91 -17.76 -1.30
CA THR A 11 13.77 -18.89 -1.60
C THR A 11 13.27 -20.19 -0.98
N SER A 12 13.54 -21.29 -1.67
CA SER A 12 13.25 -22.64 -1.20
C SER A 12 14.43 -23.55 -1.51
N ASN A 13 14.87 -24.33 -0.52
CA ASN A 13 16.00 -25.24 -0.66
C ASN A 13 15.52 -26.58 -1.23
N TRP A 14 16.01 -26.92 -2.42
CA TRP A 14 15.79 -28.23 -3.01
C TRP A 14 16.99 -29.14 -2.74
N LYS A 15 16.73 -30.40 -2.37
CA LYS A 15 17.74 -31.34 -1.84
C LYS A 15 18.95 -31.55 -2.77
N HIS A 16 18.79 -31.38 -4.08
CA HIS A 16 19.82 -31.73 -5.07
C HIS A 16 20.21 -30.61 -6.04
N GLU A 17 19.49 -29.50 -6.07
CA GLU A 17 19.63 -28.47 -7.12
C GLU A 17 20.06 -27.10 -6.60
N GLY A 18 20.16 -26.98 -5.28
CA GLY A 18 20.41 -25.71 -4.59
C GLY A 18 19.13 -24.91 -4.34
N PRO A 19 19.26 -23.66 -3.87
CA PRO A 19 18.11 -22.80 -3.63
C PRO A 19 17.49 -22.33 -4.94
N LYS A 20 16.16 -22.50 -5.05
CA LYS A 20 15.34 -21.80 -6.04
C LYS A 20 14.97 -20.42 -5.49
N TYR A 21 14.72 -19.48 -6.39
CA TYR A 21 14.30 -18.12 -6.06
C TYR A 21 13.00 -17.79 -6.77
N SER A 22 12.17 -16.99 -6.11
CA SER A 22 10.88 -16.52 -6.60
C SER A 22 10.67 -15.06 -6.17
N ILE A 23 9.93 -14.29 -6.95
CA ILE A 23 9.46 -12.94 -6.59
C ILE A 23 7.98 -13.02 -6.28
N HIS A 24 7.61 -12.56 -5.09
CA HIS A 24 6.24 -12.51 -4.63
C HIS A 24 5.79 -11.06 -4.51
N LEU A 25 4.54 -10.78 -4.89
CA LEU A 25 3.89 -9.50 -4.58
C LEU A 25 3.52 -9.49 -3.09
N GLY A 26 3.98 -8.47 -2.36
CA GLY A 26 3.74 -8.31 -0.93
C GLY A 26 5.01 -8.34 -0.07
N GLU A 27 4.83 -8.17 1.24
CA GLU A 27 5.91 -8.05 2.23
C GLU A 27 6.48 -9.40 2.72
N SER A 28 5.80 -10.50 2.39
CA SER A 28 6.13 -11.83 2.89
C SER A 28 6.09 -12.90 1.79
N CYS A 29 6.76 -14.01 2.06
CA CYS A 29 6.72 -15.21 1.24
C CYS A 29 5.64 -16.17 1.75
N GLY A 30 4.99 -16.90 0.84
CA GLY A 30 3.97 -17.89 1.17
C GLY A 30 4.30 -19.27 0.60
N GLY A 31 3.54 -20.30 0.98
CA GLY A 31 3.57 -21.61 0.32
C GLY A 31 4.88 -22.40 0.44
N GLY A 32 5.54 -22.38 1.60
CA GLY A 32 6.78 -23.12 1.84
C GLY A 32 8.06 -22.42 1.37
N TRP A 33 7.95 -21.16 0.94
CA TRP A 33 9.08 -20.31 0.61
C TRP A 33 9.49 -19.45 1.80
N ASN A 34 10.80 -19.21 1.94
CA ASN A 34 11.37 -18.36 2.97
C ASN A 34 11.84 -17.03 2.38
N GLN A 35 11.63 -15.93 3.08
CA GLN A 35 12.09 -14.63 2.61
C GLN A 35 13.62 -14.53 2.71
N VAL A 36 14.25 -14.08 1.62
CA VAL A 36 15.69 -13.78 1.61
C VAL A 36 15.94 -12.53 2.44
N LYS A 37 16.92 -12.55 3.35
CA LYS A 37 17.28 -11.40 4.19
C LYS A 37 17.68 -10.22 3.31
N GLY A 38 17.04 -9.05 3.50
CA GLY A 38 17.23 -7.87 2.66
C GLY A 38 16.51 -7.95 1.30
N GLY A 39 15.77 -9.03 1.06
CA GLY A 39 15.04 -9.30 -0.17
C GLY A 39 13.71 -8.56 -0.30
N LEU A 40 13.42 -7.55 0.53
CA LEU A 40 12.18 -6.77 0.49
C LEU A 40 12.46 -5.43 -0.21
N TRP A 41 11.65 -5.06 -1.21
CA TRP A 41 11.76 -3.77 -1.87
C TRP A 41 10.40 -3.24 -2.32
N ARG A 42 10.41 -1.99 -2.82
CA ARG A 42 9.26 -1.37 -3.48
C ARG A 42 9.55 -1.09 -4.94
N ALA A 43 8.53 -1.29 -5.77
CA ALA A 43 8.55 -0.98 -7.20
C ALA A 43 7.14 -0.58 -7.66
N TYR A 44 7.02 0.05 -8.83
CA TYR A 44 5.71 0.36 -9.39
C TYR A 44 5.11 -0.84 -10.12
N ALA A 45 3.79 -0.99 -10.06
CA ALA A 45 3.06 -1.96 -10.89
C ALA A 45 2.84 -1.49 -12.34
N SER A 46 3.16 -0.22 -12.65
CA SER A 46 3.01 0.39 -13.98
C SER A 46 4.23 1.24 -14.32
N GLN A 47 4.52 1.41 -15.61
CA GLN A 47 5.69 2.15 -16.07
C GLN A 47 5.67 3.61 -15.60
N LYS A 48 6.82 4.09 -15.11
CA LYS A 48 7.09 5.49 -14.75
C LYS A 48 8.36 6.01 -15.42
N PRO A 49 8.49 7.33 -15.64
CA PRO A 49 9.74 7.92 -16.12
C PRO A 49 10.93 7.46 -15.28
N GLY A 50 12.03 7.07 -15.94
CA GLY A 50 13.26 6.61 -15.27
C GLY A 50 13.25 5.15 -14.78
N THR A 51 12.12 4.43 -14.88
CA THR A 51 12.02 3.02 -14.45
C THR A 51 12.16 2.03 -15.60
N LYS A 52 12.64 0.83 -15.30
CA LYS A 52 12.78 -0.31 -16.21
C LYS A 52 11.87 -1.46 -15.76
N ALA A 53 11.26 -2.12 -16.74
CA ALA A 53 10.42 -3.29 -16.50
C ALA A 53 11.27 -4.53 -16.20
N VAL A 54 10.88 -5.26 -15.16
CA VAL A 54 11.36 -6.59 -14.83
C VAL A 54 10.15 -7.49 -14.69
N SER A 55 10.12 -8.56 -15.47
CA SER A 55 9.05 -9.57 -15.38
C SER A 55 9.58 -10.85 -14.75
N TRP A 56 8.75 -11.47 -13.92
CA TRP A 56 8.96 -12.85 -13.51
C TRP A 56 8.00 -13.76 -14.26
N CYS A 57 8.53 -14.88 -14.70
CA CYS A 57 7.82 -15.84 -15.54
C CYS A 57 7.81 -17.17 -14.82
N ASP A 58 6.63 -17.74 -14.67
CA ASP A 58 6.42 -18.96 -13.90
C ASP A 58 6.51 -20.19 -14.79
N ASN A 59 7.15 -21.23 -14.29
CA ASN A 59 6.99 -22.59 -14.79
C ASN A 59 6.35 -23.43 -13.70
N GLU A 60 5.06 -23.71 -13.85
CA GLU A 60 4.29 -24.45 -12.84
C GLU A 60 4.76 -25.89 -12.66
N LYS A 61 5.18 -26.56 -13.75
CA LYS A 61 5.63 -27.96 -13.73
C LYS A 61 6.84 -28.17 -12.82
N HIS A 62 7.81 -27.25 -12.86
CA HIS A 62 9.06 -27.34 -12.10
C HIS A 62 9.12 -26.41 -10.89
N TRP A 63 8.04 -25.65 -10.67
CA TRP A 63 7.89 -24.64 -9.63
C TRP A 63 9.10 -23.68 -9.56
N THR A 64 9.49 -23.18 -10.72
CA THR A 64 10.63 -22.28 -10.92
C THR A 64 10.18 -20.98 -11.56
N GLN A 65 10.98 -19.94 -11.35
CA GLN A 65 10.84 -18.67 -12.03
C GLN A 65 12.10 -18.32 -12.83
N ILE A 66 11.87 -17.64 -13.95
CA ILE A 66 12.90 -16.83 -14.58
C ILE A 66 12.55 -15.36 -14.48
N PHE A 67 13.57 -14.53 -14.37
CA PHE A 67 13.44 -13.08 -14.33
C PHE A 67 14.01 -12.52 -15.62
N VAL A 68 13.22 -11.72 -16.32
CA VAL A 68 13.59 -11.19 -17.63
C VAL A 68 13.45 -9.67 -17.66
N LYS A 69 14.32 -9.03 -18.44
CA LYS A 69 14.21 -7.61 -18.73
C LYS A 69 13.05 -7.39 -19.70
N GLY A 70 12.16 -6.45 -19.38
CA GLY A 70 10.99 -6.13 -20.19
C GLY A 70 9.68 -6.57 -19.55
N THR A 71 8.59 -6.44 -20.30
CA THR A 71 7.20 -6.69 -19.87
C THR A 71 6.65 -8.05 -20.33
N ALA A 72 7.44 -8.80 -21.10
CA ALA A 72 6.99 -10.05 -21.72
C ALA A 72 7.85 -11.22 -21.30
N CYS A 73 7.19 -12.34 -21.04
CA CYS A 73 7.84 -13.63 -20.79
C CYS A 73 8.14 -14.33 -22.11
N PRO A 74 9.32 -14.96 -22.26
CA PRO A 74 9.57 -15.78 -23.43
C PRO A 74 8.60 -16.96 -23.43
N GLY A 75 7.89 -17.19 -24.54
CA GLY A 75 6.96 -18.33 -24.61
C GLY A 75 7.67 -19.67 -24.35
N ASN A 76 8.93 -19.80 -24.79
CA ASN A 76 9.80 -20.92 -24.50
C ASN A 76 11.23 -20.44 -24.18
N TRP A 77 11.87 -21.06 -23.19
CA TRP A 77 13.28 -20.84 -22.86
C TRP A 77 13.88 -22.08 -22.18
N GLN A 78 15.05 -22.52 -22.64
CA GLN A 78 15.71 -23.77 -22.23
C GLN A 78 14.79 -25.01 -22.25
N GLY A 79 13.99 -25.16 -23.31
CA GLY A 79 13.06 -26.29 -23.46
C GLY A 79 11.80 -26.20 -22.60
N LEU A 80 11.70 -25.20 -21.72
CA LEU A 80 10.55 -25.00 -20.85
C LEU A 80 9.59 -23.94 -21.40
N LYS A 81 8.29 -24.19 -21.19
CA LYS A 81 7.22 -23.21 -21.40
C LYS A 81 7.12 -22.29 -20.18
N TRP A 82 7.08 -20.98 -20.41
CA TRP A 82 6.98 -20.00 -19.34
C TRP A 82 5.67 -19.24 -19.46
N LEU A 83 4.98 -19.13 -18.34
CA LEU A 83 3.75 -18.37 -18.19
C LEU A 83 4.09 -17.01 -17.60
N HIS A 84 3.23 -16.02 -17.88
CA HIS A 84 3.40 -14.71 -17.28
C HIS A 84 2.99 -14.75 -15.80
N GLY A 85 3.94 -14.46 -14.91
CA GLY A 85 3.67 -14.33 -13.48
C GLY A 85 3.32 -12.89 -13.12
N GLY A 86 4.18 -11.94 -13.51
CA GLY A 86 3.90 -10.52 -13.37
C GLY A 86 5.08 -9.64 -13.79
N THR A 87 4.86 -8.32 -13.72
CA THR A 87 5.85 -7.29 -14.04
C THR A 87 5.88 -6.22 -12.95
N PHE A 88 7.08 -5.78 -12.57
CA PHE A 88 7.28 -4.56 -11.80
C PHE A 88 8.21 -3.60 -12.54
N PHE A 89 8.16 -2.32 -12.16
CA PHE A 89 8.97 -1.27 -12.73
C PHE A 89 9.83 -0.63 -11.64
N ALA A 90 11.15 -0.79 -11.76
CA ALA A 90 12.13 -0.37 -10.77
C ALA A 90 13.19 0.56 -11.38
N ASN A 91 13.97 1.23 -10.54
CA ASN A 91 15.07 2.06 -11.00
C ASN A 91 16.22 1.19 -11.50
N GLU A 92 16.96 1.70 -12.49
CA GLU A 92 18.28 1.16 -12.77
C GLU A 92 19.18 1.32 -11.53
N GLY A 93 19.94 0.28 -11.21
CA GLY A 93 20.79 0.32 -10.03
C GLY A 93 21.37 -1.05 -9.69
N SER A 94 21.93 -1.17 -8.49
CA SER A 94 22.74 -2.32 -8.07
C SER A 94 22.42 -2.81 -6.66
N SER A 95 21.24 -2.47 -6.13
CA SER A 95 20.80 -2.98 -4.82
C SER A 95 20.37 -4.44 -4.90
N PHE A 96 19.85 -4.84 -6.07
CA PHE A 96 19.45 -6.21 -6.38
C PHE A 96 20.09 -6.65 -7.67
N CYS A 97 20.49 -7.92 -7.70
CA CYS A 97 20.97 -8.58 -8.89
C CYS A 97 20.05 -9.75 -9.24
N VAL A 98 20.02 -10.04 -10.54
CA VAL A 98 19.38 -11.21 -11.10
C VAL A 98 20.39 -11.88 -12.03
N GLY A 99 20.66 -13.15 -11.77
CA GLY A 99 21.44 -14.01 -12.65
C GLY A 99 20.61 -15.14 -13.21
N THR A 100 20.83 -15.53 -14.46
CA THR A 100 20.24 -16.75 -15.02
C THR A 100 21.27 -17.86 -15.03
N ARG A 101 20.82 -19.07 -14.69
CA ARG A 101 21.62 -20.28 -14.87
C ARG A 101 21.42 -20.79 -16.29
N LYS A 102 22.50 -21.12 -16.98
CA LYS A 102 22.41 -21.95 -18.19
C LYS A 102 22.60 -23.41 -17.76
N GLY A 103 21.49 -24.15 -17.67
CA GLY A 103 21.50 -25.55 -17.28
C GLY A 103 21.83 -26.49 -18.45
N GLN A 104 22.21 -27.72 -18.13
CA GLN A 104 22.18 -28.84 -19.08
C GLN A 104 20.83 -29.58 -19.05
N SER A 105 19.98 -29.33 -18.04
CA SER A 105 18.65 -29.93 -17.82
C SER A 105 17.56 -28.89 -17.56
N GLU A 106 16.30 -29.24 -17.85
CA GLU A 106 15.11 -28.41 -17.62
C GLU A 106 14.99 -27.93 -16.16
N GLU A 107 15.25 -28.81 -15.18
CA GLU A 107 15.06 -28.53 -13.74
C GLU A 107 16.04 -27.48 -13.18
N THR A 108 17.20 -27.33 -13.83
CA THR A 108 18.23 -26.35 -13.46
C THR A 108 18.11 -25.03 -14.23
N SER A 109 17.08 -24.88 -15.04
CA SER A 109 16.79 -23.70 -15.86
C SER A 109 15.97 -22.67 -15.05
N PHE A 110 16.64 -21.93 -14.14
CA PHE A 110 15.99 -20.90 -13.32
C PHE A 110 16.88 -19.69 -13.08
N SER A 111 16.30 -18.63 -12.52
CA SER A 111 17.03 -17.43 -12.13
C SER A 111 17.35 -17.38 -10.63
N LYS A 112 18.48 -16.75 -10.29
CA LYS A 112 18.90 -16.37 -8.94
C LYS A 112 18.65 -14.88 -8.77
N ALA A 113 18.01 -14.49 -7.68
CA ALA A 113 17.80 -13.10 -7.32
C ALA A 113 18.33 -12.87 -5.90
N LEU A 114 19.17 -11.85 -5.72
CA LEU A 114 19.78 -11.54 -4.41
C LEU A 114 19.84 -10.02 -4.16
N PRO A 115 19.73 -9.59 -2.89
CA PRO A 115 19.88 -8.18 -2.49
C PRO A 115 21.36 -7.80 -2.39
N GLN A 116 22.06 -7.87 -3.52
CA GLN A 116 23.47 -7.51 -3.66
C GLN A 116 23.77 -7.01 -5.07
N LYS A 117 24.99 -6.51 -5.27
CA LYS A 117 25.42 -5.89 -6.53
C LYS A 117 25.56 -6.87 -7.70
N THR A 118 26.04 -8.09 -7.45
CA THR A 118 26.31 -9.09 -8.49
C THR A 118 25.79 -10.46 -8.09
N CYS A 119 25.23 -11.17 -9.06
CA CYS A 119 24.72 -12.54 -8.91
C CYS A 119 25.57 -13.54 -9.73
N GLU A 120 26.72 -13.09 -10.24
CA GLU A 120 27.62 -13.90 -11.05
C GLU A 120 28.39 -14.91 -10.21
N GLY A 121 28.59 -16.11 -10.76
CA GLY A 121 29.23 -17.24 -10.08
C GLY A 121 28.28 -18.43 -9.90
N ASP A 122 28.82 -19.58 -9.47
CA ASP A 122 28.08 -20.83 -9.27
C ASP A 122 27.26 -21.30 -10.50
N GLY A 123 27.73 -20.96 -11.70
CA GLY A 123 27.03 -21.24 -12.96
C GLY A 123 25.94 -20.24 -13.34
N PHE A 124 25.79 -19.14 -12.61
CA PHE A 124 24.91 -18.03 -12.94
C PHE A 124 25.67 -16.92 -13.67
N LYS A 125 25.06 -16.43 -14.74
CA LYS A 125 25.47 -15.20 -15.45
C LYS A 125 24.52 -14.09 -15.05
N GLN A 126 25.05 -12.93 -14.66
CA GLN A 126 24.23 -11.76 -14.37
C GLN A 126 23.50 -11.29 -15.64
N GLU A 127 22.19 -11.11 -15.54
CA GLU A 127 21.34 -10.65 -16.65
C GLU A 127 20.82 -9.24 -16.43
N LEU A 128 20.44 -8.90 -15.19
CA LEU A 128 20.00 -7.55 -14.85
C LEU A 128 20.30 -7.20 -13.40
N SER A 129 20.31 -5.90 -13.13
CA SER A 129 20.35 -5.34 -11.79
C SER A 129 19.37 -4.17 -11.71
N PHE A 130 18.83 -3.95 -10.52
CA PHE A 130 17.92 -2.85 -10.27
C PHE A 130 18.11 -2.33 -8.84
N SER A 131 17.61 -1.12 -8.61
CA SER A 131 17.45 -0.57 -7.27
C SER A 131 15.97 -0.33 -6.98
N PRO A 132 15.58 -0.39 -5.69
CA PRO A 132 14.24 -0.03 -5.28
C PRO A 132 13.82 1.32 -5.85
N VAL A 133 12.53 1.47 -6.02
CA VAL A 133 11.95 2.80 -6.06
C VAL A 133 11.90 3.27 -4.62
N ASP A 134 12.73 4.27 -4.30
CA ASP A 134 12.46 5.09 -3.12
C ASP A 134 11.08 5.70 -3.34
N PRO A 135 10.11 5.48 -2.44
CA PRO A 135 8.82 6.12 -2.58
C PRO A 135 9.10 7.61 -2.73
N ALA A 136 8.64 8.22 -3.83
CA ALA A 136 8.68 9.65 -4.02
C ALA A 136 7.86 10.28 -2.90
N GLU A 137 8.54 10.56 -1.79
CA GLU A 137 8.01 10.87 -0.46
C GLU A 137 7.00 9.84 0.07
N PRO A 138 6.91 9.63 1.40
CA PRO A 138 5.88 8.77 1.95
C PRO A 138 4.52 9.25 1.45
N THR A 139 3.68 8.31 1.02
CA THR A 139 2.30 8.56 0.58
C THR A 139 1.68 9.63 1.48
N ALA A 140 1.49 10.84 0.93
CA ALA A 140 1.00 11.98 1.68
C ALA A 140 -0.45 11.78 2.17
N SER A 141 -1.08 10.66 1.83
CA SER A 141 -2.36 10.20 2.33
C SER A 141 -2.18 8.94 3.18
N LEU A 142 -2.76 8.92 4.38
CA LEU A 142 -2.89 7.77 5.26
C LEU A 142 -4.34 7.56 5.67
N SER A 143 -4.72 6.32 5.97
CA SER A 143 -6.04 5.98 6.49
C SER A 143 -5.99 5.91 8.01
N VAL A 144 -6.88 6.61 8.70
CA VAL A 144 -7.04 6.53 10.15
C VAL A 144 -8.32 5.77 10.46
N CYS A 145 -8.21 4.80 11.36
CA CYS A 145 -9.29 3.93 11.84
C CYS A 145 -9.60 4.29 13.29
N VAL A 146 -10.89 4.53 13.60
CA VAL A 146 -11.38 4.77 14.95
C VAL A 146 -12.29 3.61 15.36
N GLY A 147 -11.88 2.89 16.39
CA GLY A 147 -12.60 1.79 16.98
C GLY A 147 -13.13 2.14 18.36
N GLN A 148 -14.32 1.66 18.70
CA GLN A 148 -14.93 1.88 20.00
C GLN A 148 -15.49 0.59 20.58
N ASP A 149 -15.29 0.42 21.89
CA ASP A 149 -15.99 -0.56 22.72
C ASP A 149 -17.07 0.23 23.49
N ARG A 150 -18.31 0.12 23.03
CA ARG A 150 -19.45 0.85 23.61
C ARG A 150 -19.79 0.37 25.02
N THR A 151 -19.45 -0.86 25.37
CA THR A 151 -19.77 -1.43 26.68
C THR A 151 -18.81 -0.90 27.75
N ARG A 152 -17.54 -0.73 27.41
CA ARG A 152 -16.51 -0.24 28.33
C ARG A 152 -16.14 1.23 28.14
N GLU A 153 -16.79 1.92 27.20
CA GLU A 153 -16.49 3.31 26.83
C GLU A 153 -15.00 3.50 26.49
N ARG A 154 -14.41 2.55 25.74
CA ARG A 154 -13.02 2.62 25.27
C ARG A 154 -12.96 3.04 23.81
N THR A 155 -11.95 3.82 23.46
CA THR A 155 -11.70 4.27 22.09
C THR A 155 -10.27 3.95 21.70
N LYS A 156 -10.07 3.39 20.52
CA LYS A 156 -8.76 3.15 19.91
C LYS A 156 -8.68 3.89 18.59
N ILE A 157 -7.63 4.67 18.41
CA ILE A 157 -7.35 5.39 17.16
C ILE A 157 -6.02 4.85 16.61
N SER A 158 -6.03 4.40 15.36
CA SER A 158 -4.89 3.75 14.73
C SER A 158 -4.74 4.15 13.27
N MET A 159 -3.50 4.21 12.79
CA MET A 159 -3.19 4.28 11.36
C MET A 159 -3.13 2.89 10.71
N GLN A 160 -3.17 1.82 11.53
CA GLN A 160 -3.24 0.45 11.07
C GLN A 160 -4.70 -0.01 11.02
N ALA A 161 -4.97 -1.03 10.22
CA ALA A 161 -6.30 -1.64 10.12
C ALA A 161 -6.59 -2.59 11.31
N ASP A 162 -6.29 -2.13 12.53
CA ASP A 162 -6.37 -2.92 13.77
C ASP A 162 -7.27 -2.26 14.83
N CYS A 163 -8.06 -1.25 14.44
CA CYS A 163 -8.95 -0.54 15.35
C CYS A 163 -10.21 -1.34 15.72
N ASP A 164 -10.52 -2.41 14.98
CA ASP A 164 -11.65 -3.34 15.16
C ASP A 164 -11.20 -4.72 15.67
N THR A 165 -10.17 -4.74 16.52
CA THR A 165 -9.66 -5.98 17.13
C THR A 165 -10.28 -6.23 18.52
N GLY A 166 -10.62 -7.49 18.82
CA GLY A 166 -11.21 -7.89 20.10
C GLY A 166 -12.64 -7.36 20.29
N ASP A 167 -12.90 -6.65 21.38
CA ASP A 167 -14.21 -6.08 21.72
C ASP A 167 -14.49 -4.72 21.04
N LEU A 168 -13.57 -4.23 20.20
CA LEU A 168 -13.68 -2.95 19.52
C LEU A 168 -14.41 -3.10 18.18
N ILE A 169 -15.29 -2.14 17.85
CA ILE A 169 -15.95 -2.04 16.54
C ILE A 169 -15.46 -0.77 15.85
N ALA A 170 -15.02 -0.88 14.60
CA ALA A 170 -14.68 0.29 13.78
C ALA A 170 -15.92 1.16 13.56
N VAL A 171 -15.90 2.39 14.09
CA VAL A 171 -17.01 3.35 13.98
C VAL A 171 -16.76 4.43 12.93
N ALA A 172 -15.49 4.69 12.58
CA ALA A 172 -15.15 5.61 11.51
C ALA A 172 -13.81 5.25 10.86
N ARG A 173 -13.69 5.60 9.57
CA ARG A 173 -12.44 5.59 8.81
C ARG A 173 -12.38 6.87 8.00
N PHE A 174 -11.22 7.53 8.02
CA PHE A 174 -11.04 8.81 7.31
C PHE A 174 -9.63 8.92 6.75
N GLY A 175 -9.46 9.81 5.77
CA GLY A 175 -8.15 10.12 5.22
C GLY A 175 -7.47 11.22 6.02
N ALA A 176 -6.17 11.13 6.17
CA ALA A 176 -5.32 12.20 6.70
C ALA A 176 -4.00 12.26 5.94
N ARG A 177 -3.16 13.25 6.24
CA ARG A 177 -1.78 13.30 5.79
C ARG A 177 -0.82 12.97 6.90
N GLN A 178 0.38 12.52 6.55
CA GLN A 178 1.46 12.46 7.53
C GLN A 178 1.81 13.89 7.97
N ALA A 179 2.04 14.11 9.26
CA ALA A 179 2.35 15.45 9.78
C ALA A 179 3.59 16.08 9.13
N ALA A 180 4.57 15.27 8.72
CA ALA A 180 5.75 15.72 7.99
C ALA A 180 5.42 16.27 6.58
N ASN A 181 4.29 15.85 6.00
CA ASN A 181 3.88 16.16 4.62
C ASN A 181 2.62 17.05 4.59
N HIS A 182 2.41 17.86 5.63
CA HIS A 182 1.25 18.73 5.71
C HIS A 182 1.31 19.82 4.63
N ALA A 183 0.17 20.12 4.03
CA ALA A 183 0.03 21.25 3.13
C ALA A 183 -0.13 22.56 3.90
N VAL A 184 0.15 23.69 3.24
CA VAL A 184 -0.16 25.01 3.78
C VAL A 184 -1.67 25.09 4.04
N GLY A 185 -2.04 25.37 5.29
CA GLY A 185 -3.43 25.44 5.71
C GLY A 185 -4.00 24.15 6.30
N ASP A 186 -3.25 23.05 6.34
CA ASP A 186 -3.66 21.86 7.10
C ASP A 186 -3.64 22.14 8.61
N ARG A 187 -4.59 21.55 9.33
CA ARG A 187 -4.57 21.47 10.80
C ARG A 187 -3.79 20.25 11.23
N LEU A 188 -2.82 20.48 12.13
CA LEU A 188 -1.99 19.42 12.69
C LEU A 188 -2.58 18.91 14.00
N PHE A 189 -2.71 17.59 14.09
CA PHE A 189 -3.22 16.89 15.25
C PHE A 189 -2.23 15.84 15.72
N CYS A 190 -2.32 15.50 16.99
CA CYS A 190 -1.77 14.28 17.53
C CYS A 190 -2.87 13.37 18.08
N VAL A 191 -2.55 12.09 18.14
CA VAL A 191 -3.32 11.07 18.84
C VAL A 191 -2.53 10.65 20.08
N GLU A 192 -3.19 10.65 21.24
CA GLU A 192 -2.60 10.28 22.52
C GLU A 192 -3.39 9.20 23.22
N SER A 193 -2.72 8.38 24.03
CA SER A 193 -3.38 7.44 24.93
C SER A 193 -3.58 8.06 26.33
N VAL A 194 -4.84 8.18 26.73
CA VAL A 194 -5.29 8.69 28.04
C VAL A 194 -6.09 7.61 28.75
N GLY A 195 -5.42 6.85 29.63
CA GLY A 195 -6.01 5.66 30.24
C GLY A 195 -6.25 4.58 29.18
N GLU A 196 -7.50 4.13 29.06
CA GLU A 196 -7.92 3.15 28.03
C GLU A 196 -8.48 3.80 26.75
N ASN A 197 -8.41 5.14 26.65
CA ASN A 197 -8.97 5.90 25.54
C ASN A 197 -7.88 6.59 24.74
N ASP A 198 -7.95 6.48 23.42
CA ASP A 198 -7.20 7.32 22.51
C ASP A 198 -7.98 8.61 22.21
N VAL A 199 -7.27 9.74 22.21
CA VAL A 199 -7.85 11.08 22.04
C VAL A 199 -7.10 11.90 21.00
N PHE A 200 -7.84 12.77 20.31
CA PHE A 200 -7.25 13.77 19.42
C PHE A 200 -6.89 15.03 20.21
N ARG A 201 -5.73 15.63 19.90
CA ARG A 201 -5.39 16.99 20.32
C ARG A 201 -4.78 17.77 19.16
N GLU A 202 -4.88 19.08 19.21
CA GLU A 202 -4.12 19.95 18.30
C GLU A 202 -2.62 19.85 18.63
N LYS A 203 -1.75 19.97 17.61
CA LYS A 203 -0.30 19.77 17.76
C LYS A 203 0.33 20.57 18.92
N GLY A 204 -0.12 21.81 19.14
CA GLY A 204 0.37 22.66 20.23
C GLY A 204 -0.10 22.27 21.64
N LYS A 205 -1.04 21.32 21.75
CA LYS A 205 -1.60 20.82 23.01
C LYS A 205 -1.19 19.37 23.29
N CYS A 206 -0.28 18.83 22.50
CA CYS A 206 0.18 17.45 22.66
C CYS A 206 1.05 17.30 23.91
N THR A 207 1.00 16.13 24.51
CA THR A 207 1.74 15.71 25.69
C THR A 207 2.79 14.66 25.30
N SER A 208 3.57 14.20 26.27
CA SER A 208 4.56 13.13 26.06
C SER A 208 3.95 11.75 25.75
N LYS A 209 2.62 11.58 25.86
CA LYS A 209 1.92 10.30 25.60
C LYS A 209 1.43 10.17 24.14
N LEU A 210 2.19 10.75 23.23
CA LEU A 210 1.93 10.74 21.79
C LEU A 210 2.03 9.31 21.21
N LYS A 211 1.03 8.90 20.42
CA LYS A 211 1.11 7.70 19.56
C LYS A 211 1.65 8.06 18.18
N PHE A 212 1.01 9.04 17.54
CA PHE A 212 1.38 9.54 16.20
C PHE A 212 0.75 10.90 15.93
N GLU A 213 1.28 11.60 14.92
CA GLU A 213 0.80 12.87 14.42
C GLU A 213 0.20 12.74 13.02
N LEU A 214 -0.76 13.60 12.70
CA LEU A 214 -1.42 13.65 11.39
C LEU A 214 -1.78 15.09 11.02
N ALA A 215 -1.99 15.33 9.74
CA ALA A 215 -2.50 16.60 9.23
C ALA A 215 -3.85 16.39 8.53
N LEU A 216 -4.79 17.31 8.74
CA LEU A 216 -6.10 17.31 8.10
C LEU A 216 -6.33 18.62 7.34
N PRO A 217 -6.84 18.56 6.10
CA PRO A 217 -7.18 19.76 5.35
C PRO A 217 -8.36 20.48 6.00
N VAL A 218 -8.23 21.79 6.19
CA VAL A 218 -9.23 22.62 6.90
C VAL A 218 -10.52 22.80 6.11
N LYS A 219 -10.44 22.81 4.79
CA LYS A 219 -11.59 22.98 3.90
C LYS A 219 -11.58 21.92 2.82
N ALA A 220 -12.77 21.49 2.41
CA ALA A 220 -12.91 20.77 1.16
C ALA A 220 -12.57 21.74 0.04
N ASP A 221 -11.79 21.30 -0.94
CA ASP A 221 -11.58 22.12 -2.13
C ASP A 221 -12.91 22.17 -2.88
N GLU A 222 -13.67 23.25 -2.69
CA GLU A 222 -14.99 23.47 -3.30
C GLU A 222 -14.95 23.31 -4.83
N SER A 223 -13.78 23.56 -5.45
CA SER A 223 -13.59 23.39 -6.88
C SER A 223 -13.62 21.93 -7.37
N MET A 224 -13.48 20.95 -6.46
CA MET A 224 -13.49 19.52 -6.77
C MET A 224 -14.80 18.82 -6.36
N LEU A 225 -15.76 19.57 -5.80
CA LEU A 225 -17.02 19.10 -5.24
C LEU A 225 -18.22 19.17 -6.21
N SER A 226 -17.98 19.07 -7.52
CA SER A 226 -19.06 19.06 -8.52
C SER A 226 -19.81 17.72 -8.64
N ASP A 227 -19.32 16.65 -8.00
CA ASP A 227 -20.00 15.36 -7.95
C ASP A 227 -20.71 15.14 -6.60
N PRO A 228 -22.06 15.20 -6.55
CA PRO A 228 -22.82 14.99 -5.33
C PRO A 228 -22.72 13.57 -4.76
N GLN A 229 -22.19 12.59 -5.50
CA GLN A 229 -21.90 11.25 -4.96
C GLN A 229 -20.58 11.16 -4.19
N ILE A 230 -19.65 12.10 -4.42
CA ILE A 230 -18.35 12.19 -3.70
C ILE A 230 -18.49 12.90 -2.35
N LEU A 231 -19.62 13.58 -2.11
CA LEU A 231 -20.02 14.14 -0.81
C LEU A 231 -20.41 13.02 0.17
N HIS A 232 -19.49 12.09 0.45
CA HIS A 232 -19.57 11.36 1.71
C HIS A 232 -19.49 12.38 2.84
N ARG A 233 -20.49 12.36 3.72
CA ARG A 233 -20.52 13.18 4.94
C ARG A 233 -19.18 13.03 5.66
N ARG A 234 -18.43 14.12 5.79
CA ARG A 234 -17.21 14.15 6.57
C ARG A 234 -17.54 13.72 8.00
N PRO A 235 -16.93 12.65 8.54
CA PRO A 235 -17.17 12.27 9.92
C PRO A 235 -16.76 13.39 10.86
N ARG A 236 -17.64 13.76 11.78
CA ARG A 236 -17.35 14.71 12.84
C ARG A 236 -16.68 13.97 14.00
N PHE A 237 -15.58 14.51 14.48
CA PHE A 237 -14.85 14.00 15.63
C PHE A 237 -14.76 15.08 16.70
N CYS A 238 -14.84 14.64 17.95
CA CYS A 238 -14.67 15.52 19.09
C CYS A 238 -13.90 14.82 20.19
N THR A 239 -13.20 15.62 20.99
CA THR A 239 -12.60 15.16 22.26
C THR A 239 -13.18 15.99 23.39
N GLY A 240 -13.66 15.30 24.42
CA GLY A 240 -14.35 15.96 25.53
C GLY A 240 -14.49 15.04 26.73
N PHE A 241 -15.41 15.37 27.62
CA PHE A 241 -15.63 14.64 28.86
C PHE A 241 -16.99 13.94 28.89
N ARG A 242 -17.01 12.72 29.42
CA ARG A 242 -18.21 11.97 29.78
C ARG A 242 -17.95 11.28 31.12
N LYS A 243 -18.77 11.53 32.14
CA LYS A 243 -18.60 10.99 33.49
C LYS A 243 -17.17 11.21 34.02
N SER A 244 -16.64 12.43 33.84
CA SER A 244 -15.26 12.82 34.22
C SER A 244 -14.13 12.08 33.48
N LYS A 245 -14.42 11.23 32.49
CA LYS A 245 -13.40 10.59 31.65
C LYS A 245 -13.24 11.36 30.34
N VAL A 246 -12.00 11.53 29.89
CA VAL A 246 -11.72 12.06 28.55
C VAL A 246 -12.03 10.98 27.53
N VAL A 247 -12.87 11.31 26.54
CA VAL A 247 -13.30 10.39 25.48
C VAL A 247 -13.27 11.07 24.12
N THR A 248 -13.20 10.25 23.08
CA THR A 248 -13.37 10.70 21.69
C THR A 248 -14.76 10.28 21.20
N GLY A 249 -15.56 11.26 20.78
CA GLY A 249 -16.85 11.03 20.15
C GLY A 249 -16.76 11.06 18.63
N VAL A 250 -17.67 10.31 17.99
CA VAL A 250 -17.88 10.32 16.54
C VAL A 250 -19.33 10.70 16.24
N ASP A 251 -19.52 11.65 15.33
CA ASP A 251 -20.82 12.17 14.88
C ASP A 251 -21.75 12.56 16.04
N GLN A 252 -22.94 11.93 16.13
CA GLN A 252 -23.96 12.24 17.15
C GLN A 252 -23.47 12.03 18.58
N GLN A 253 -22.39 11.27 18.80
CA GLN A 253 -21.81 11.11 20.13
C GLN A 253 -21.20 12.40 20.67
N CYS A 254 -20.84 13.34 19.79
CA CYS A 254 -20.29 14.63 20.19
C CYS A 254 -21.32 15.51 20.89
N ASP A 255 -22.60 15.35 20.53
CA ASP A 255 -23.70 16.10 21.13
C ASP A 255 -24.07 15.59 22.54
N SER A 256 -23.53 14.42 22.91
CA SER A 256 -23.79 13.77 24.20
C SER A 256 -22.62 13.92 25.20
N LEU A 257 -21.62 14.76 24.89
CA LEU A 257 -20.50 15.03 25.80
C LEU A 257 -20.86 16.15 26.77
N GLU A 258 -20.42 16.03 28.02
CA GLU A 258 -20.66 17.03 29.07
C GLU A 258 -19.91 18.33 28.78
N SER A 259 -18.73 18.21 28.17
CA SER A 259 -17.97 19.35 27.66
C SER A 259 -17.09 18.91 26.48
N VAL A 260 -16.95 19.78 25.49
CA VAL A 260 -16.16 19.55 24.27
C VAL A 260 -14.92 20.43 24.31
N THR A 261 -13.75 19.83 24.15
CA THR A 261 -12.44 20.52 24.16
C THR A 261 -11.82 20.63 22.77
N LEU A 262 -12.25 19.75 21.86
CA LEU A 262 -11.86 19.73 20.46
C LEU A 262 -13.06 19.26 19.64
N ASP A 263 -13.31 19.92 18.51
CA ASP A 263 -14.34 19.57 17.54
C ASP A 263 -13.79 19.84 16.13
N PHE A 264 -13.89 18.85 15.24
CA PHE A 264 -13.45 18.97 13.85
C PHE A 264 -14.14 17.93 12.96
N GLU A 265 -14.14 18.21 11.66
CA GLU A 265 -14.54 17.24 10.64
C GLU A 265 -13.29 16.71 9.94
N ALA A 266 -13.27 15.41 9.65
CA ALA A 266 -12.17 14.82 8.89
C ALA A 266 -12.57 14.56 7.44
N ALA A 267 -11.60 14.73 6.54
CA ALA A 267 -11.80 14.46 5.13
C ALA A 267 -11.97 12.96 4.86
N GLY A 268 -12.80 12.63 3.87
CA GLY A 268 -12.92 11.26 3.39
C GLY A 268 -11.61 10.75 2.79
N LEU A 269 -11.46 9.42 2.68
CA LEU A 269 -10.28 8.81 2.05
C LEU A 269 -10.07 9.30 0.62
N LEU A 270 -11.15 9.39 -0.15
CA LEU A 270 -11.11 9.84 -1.54
C LEU A 270 -10.72 11.33 -1.66
N GLU A 271 -11.24 12.16 -0.77
CA GLU A 271 -10.93 13.60 -0.73
C GLU A 271 -9.44 13.85 -0.46
N ILE A 272 -8.83 13.08 0.43
CA ILE A 272 -7.40 13.18 0.70
C ILE A 272 -6.58 12.65 -0.47
N ALA A 273 -7.00 11.54 -1.08
CA ALA A 273 -6.34 10.98 -2.26
C ALA A 273 -6.32 11.98 -3.43
N ILE A 274 -7.39 12.76 -3.61
CA ILE A 274 -7.52 13.76 -4.68
C ILE A 274 -6.78 15.06 -4.32
N SER A 275 -6.90 15.56 -3.08
CA SER A 275 -6.27 16.83 -2.64
C SER A 275 -4.75 16.74 -2.48
N THR A 276 -4.20 15.53 -2.46
CA THR A 276 -2.76 15.31 -2.44
C THR A 276 -2.22 15.70 -3.82
N LYS A 277 -1.76 16.96 -3.96
CA LYS A 277 -1.14 17.46 -5.20
C LYS A 277 -0.09 16.47 -5.67
N SER A 278 -0.30 15.88 -6.84
CA SER A 278 0.77 15.24 -7.59
C SER A 278 1.84 16.31 -7.84
N ALA A 279 3.09 16.06 -7.45
CA ALA A 279 4.19 17.02 -7.62
C ALA A 279 4.40 17.44 -9.10
N THR A 280 3.82 16.71 -10.04
CA THR A 280 3.66 17.09 -11.45
C THR A 280 2.28 17.73 -11.62
N GLY A 281 2.18 19.03 -11.91
CA GLY A 281 0.95 19.81 -12.04
C GLY A 281 -0.01 19.41 -13.18
N GLU A 282 -0.25 18.13 -13.39
CA GLU A 282 -1.29 17.58 -14.26
C GLU A 282 -2.44 17.04 -13.40
N ALA A 283 -3.65 17.52 -13.70
CA ALA A 283 -4.87 17.07 -13.05
C ALA A 283 -5.08 15.55 -13.27
N PRO A 284 -5.55 14.80 -12.25
CA PRO A 284 -5.84 13.38 -12.41
C PRO A 284 -7.02 13.19 -13.39
N LEU A 285 -6.76 12.51 -14.51
CA LEU A 285 -7.82 12.00 -15.39
C LEU A 285 -8.55 10.88 -14.66
N LEU A 286 -9.81 11.12 -14.29
CA LEU A 286 -10.71 10.08 -13.78
C LEU A 286 -10.92 9.01 -14.87
N PRO A 287 -10.86 7.71 -14.53
CA PRO A 287 -11.18 6.66 -15.49
C PRO A 287 -12.66 6.75 -15.85
N GLY A 288 -12.94 7.13 -17.11
CA GLY A 288 -14.28 7.08 -17.66
C GLY A 288 -14.82 5.65 -17.57
N ILE A 289 -15.93 5.49 -16.87
CA ILE A 289 -16.72 4.26 -16.87
C ILE A 289 -17.34 4.13 -18.27
N ILE A 290 -16.62 3.48 -19.20
CA ILE A 290 -17.18 3.06 -20.47
C ILE A 290 -17.96 1.77 -20.20
N GLY A 291 -19.24 1.93 -19.91
CA GLY A 291 -20.20 0.83 -19.89
C GLY A 291 -20.48 0.35 -21.32
N THR A 292 -19.76 -0.67 -21.78
CA THR A 292 -20.20 -1.45 -22.94
C THR A 292 -21.26 -2.46 -22.46
N MET A 293 -22.53 -2.18 -22.77
CA MET A 293 -23.60 -3.18 -22.65
C MET A 293 -23.37 -4.32 -23.66
N PRO A 294 -23.59 -5.59 -23.29
CA PRO A 294 -23.57 -6.69 -24.24
C PRO A 294 -24.84 -6.64 -25.12
N VAL A 295 -24.63 -6.64 -26.44
CA VAL A 295 -25.68 -6.86 -27.43
C VAL A 295 -26.12 -8.32 -27.35
N VAL A 296 -27.38 -8.54 -26.98
CA VAL A 296 -28.05 -9.86 -27.03
C VAL A 296 -28.32 -10.22 -28.49
N PRO A 297 -27.84 -11.36 -29.01
CA PRO A 297 -28.22 -11.81 -30.34
C PRO A 297 -29.66 -12.31 -30.33
N GLN A 298 -30.51 -11.69 -31.16
CA GLN A 298 -31.85 -12.18 -31.47
C GLN A 298 -31.78 -13.51 -32.21
N SER A 299 -32.64 -14.42 -31.75
CA SER A 299 -32.97 -15.72 -32.32
C SER A 299 -33.38 -15.65 -33.79
N ARG A 300 -32.93 -16.62 -34.59
CA ARG A 300 -33.64 -17.08 -35.79
C ARG A 300 -34.05 -18.53 -35.58
N LEU A 301 -35.36 -18.74 -35.41
CA LEU A 301 -36.02 -20.01 -35.70
C LEU A 301 -36.22 -20.11 -37.23
N PRO A 302 -36.05 -21.29 -37.83
CA PRO A 302 -37.00 -21.80 -38.80
C PRO A 302 -38.24 -22.40 -38.11
#